data_AF-A0AAU9SFQ9-F1
#
_entry.id   AF-A0AAU9SFQ9-F1
#
_cell.length_a   1.000
_cell.length_b   1.000
_cell.length_c   1.000
_cell.angle_alpha   90.00
_cell.angle_beta   90.00
_cell.angle_gamma   90.00
#
_symmetry.space_group_name_H-M   'P 1'
#
loop_
_entity.id
_entity.type
_entity.pdbx_description
1 polymer ?
#
loop_
_entity_poly.entity_id
_entity_poly.type
_entity_poly.pdbx_seq_one_letter_code
_entity_poly.pdbx_strand_id
1 'polypeptide(L)'
;MGDSNDPFMRDQNAAVQARTKAQNRANVLQLKLMGQGHPTGLTNNLLKLFEPRPPLEYKPPPEKRKCPPYTGMALFVSNFAEPGDPEYAPPKPEVELPAQKRERIQKLRLEKGVEKAAEDLKKYDPNSDPNASGDPYKTLFVSRLNYESTESKIKREFESYGPIKRVGYSEHSLAGSVRSYVMASPSLALCSIP
;
A
#
# COMPACT_ATOMS: atom_id res chain seq x y z
N MET A 1 21.72 -7.21 44.53
CA MET A 1 22.18 -6.39 45.67
C MET A 1 22.80 -5.12 45.12
N GLY A 2 22.20 -3.97 45.41
CA GLY A 2 22.82 -2.63 45.39
C GLY A 2 23.19 -2.01 44.04
N ASP A 3 22.26 -1.28 43.45
CA ASP A 3 22.49 -0.31 42.36
C ASP A 3 23.39 0.84 42.85
N SER A 4 24.47 1.16 42.14
CA SER A 4 25.49 2.17 42.54
C SER A 4 25.42 3.46 41.72
N ASN A 5 24.32 3.70 41.01
CA ASN A 5 24.15 4.88 40.16
C ASN A 5 23.11 5.89 40.70
N ASP A 6 22.96 6.00 42.02
CA ASP A 6 22.14 7.06 42.61
C ASP A 6 22.87 8.42 42.55
N PRO A 7 22.35 9.41 41.81
CA PRO A 7 23.01 10.71 41.61
C PRO A 7 22.92 11.63 42.84
N PHE A 8 22.26 11.21 43.92
CA PHE A 8 22.02 12.01 45.12
C PHE A 8 23.05 11.83 46.25
N MET A 9 24.14 11.08 46.02
CA MET A 9 25.21 10.83 47.02
C MET A 9 26.58 11.42 46.66
N ARG A 10 26.66 12.37 45.72
CA ARG A 10 27.94 13.04 45.39
C ARG A 10 28.16 14.25 46.29
N ASP A 11 29.07 14.07 47.24
CA ASP A 11 29.54 15.05 48.23
C ASP A 11 29.78 16.45 47.63
N GLN A 12 29.06 17.46 48.12
CA GLN A 12 28.96 18.79 47.51
C GLN A 12 30.10 19.77 47.87
N ASN A 13 31.16 19.33 48.56
CA ASN A 13 32.18 20.25 49.10
C ASN A 13 33.65 19.97 48.70
N ALA A 14 33.93 19.35 47.55
CA ALA A 14 35.30 19.15 47.07
C ALA A 14 35.71 20.13 45.96
N ALA A 15 35.97 21.40 46.32
CA ALA A 15 36.66 22.34 45.46
C ALA A 15 38.19 22.10 45.52
N VAL A 16 38.82 21.70 44.40
CA VAL A 16 40.29 21.66 44.27
C VAL A 16 40.73 22.26 42.92
N GLN A 17 41.62 23.24 43.03
CA GLN A 17 42.09 24.17 42.01
C GLN A 17 42.88 23.48 40.89
N ALA A 18 42.57 23.79 39.62
CA ALA A 18 43.37 23.38 38.47
C ALA A 18 44.52 24.38 38.23
N ARG A 19 45.75 24.02 38.60
CA ARG A 19 46.98 24.70 38.11
C ARG A 19 47.42 24.01 36.81
N THR A 20 47.54 24.79 35.74
CA THR A 20 48.07 24.30 34.45
C THR A 20 49.59 24.12 34.53
N LYS A 21 50.05 22.90 34.25
CA LYS A 21 51.47 22.53 34.18
C LYS A 21 52.09 23.23 32.96
N ALA A 22 53.14 24.04 33.17
CA ALA A 22 53.82 24.75 32.09
C ALA A 22 54.37 23.74 31.07
N GLN A 23 53.80 23.72 29.87
CA GLN A 23 54.28 22.89 28.77
C GLN A 23 55.61 23.46 28.26
N ASN A 24 56.59 22.57 28.06
CA ASN A 24 57.94 22.90 27.60
C ASN A 24 57.90 23.80 26.35
N ARG A 25 58.44 25.02 26.47
CA ARG A 25 58.44 26.05 25.40
C ARG A 25 59.04 25.57 24.07
N ALA A 26 59.95 24.60 24.10
CA ALA A 26 60.52 23.99 22.89
C ALA A 26 59.45 23.33 22.00
N ASN A 27 58.49 22.60 22.58
CA ASN A 27 57.41 21.96 21.82
C ASN A 27 56.44 22.98 21.24
N VAL A 28 56.17 24.07 21.96
CA VAL A 28 55.27 25.15 21.50
C VAL A 28 55.89 25.94 20.35
N LEU A 29 57.20 26.19 20.38
CA LEU A 29 57.92 26.89 19.30
C LEU A 29 57.99 26.06 18.02
N GLN A 30 58.18 24.74 18.13
CA GLN A 30 58.21 23.83 16.98
C GLN A 30 56.83 23.72 16.30
N LEU A 31 55.74 23.67 17.09
CA LEU A 31 54.36 23.72 16.57
C LEU A 31 54.03 25.07 15.91
N LYS A 32 54.57 26.17 16.44
CA LYS A 32 54.37 27.52 15.91
C LYS A 32 55.08 27.74 14.57
N LEU A 33 56.23 27.10 14.33
CA LEU A 33 56.87 27.09 13.01
C LEU A 33 56.11 26.24 11.99
N MET A 34 55.46 25.14 12.41
CA MET A 34 54.63 24.31 11.52
C MET A 34 53.38 25.06 11.01
N GLY A 35 52.88 26.03 11.76
CA GLY A 35 51.72 26.87 11.38
C GLY A 35 52.02 28.04 10.44
N GLN A 36 53.29 28.24 10.03
CA GLN A 36 53.69 29.27 9.06
C GLN A 36 53.79 28.73 7.62
N GLY A 37 53.33 27.50 7.37
CA GLY A 37 53.30 26.88 6.04
C GLY A 37 52.19 27.41 5.14
N HIS A 38 52.26 27.07 3.85
CA HIS A 38 51.20 27.33 2.88
C HIS A 38 49.85 26.75 3.40
N PRO A 39 48.67 27.36 3.13
CA PRO A 39 47.41 26.96 3.74
C PRO A 39 46.96 25.54 3.39
N THR A 40 47.61 24.89 2.41
CA THR A 40 47.39 23.48 2.09
C THR A 40 48.13 22.51 3.03
N GLY A 41 48.96 23.01 3.96
CA GLY A 41 49.76 22.20 4.88
C GLY A 41 50.90 21.42 4.22
N LEU A 42 51.16 21.63 2.92
CA LEU A 42 52.21 20.96 2.17
C LEU A 42 53.57 21.64 2.37
N THR A 43 54.64 20.83 2.35
CA THR A 43 56.00 21.34 2.43
C THR A 43 56.38 22.07 1.13
N ASN A 44 57.33 23.01 1.22
CA ASN A 44 57.77 23.84 0.09
C ASN A 44 58.23 22.99 -1.13
N ASN A 45 58.88 21.85 -0.89
CA ASN A 45 59.29 20.91 -1.96
C ASN A 45 58.10 20.29 -2.70
N LEU A 46 56.99 20.02 -2.00
CA LEU A 46 55.76 19.49 -2.61
C LEU A 46 54.98 20.58 -3.34
N LEU A 47 54.98 21.82 -2.83
CA LEU A 47 54.30 22.96 -3.47
C LEU A 47 54.81 23.26 -4.88
N LYS A 48 56.11 23.09 -5.12
CA LYS A 48 56.71 23.25 -6.45
C LYS A 48 56.10 22.31 -7.51
N LEU A 49 55.61 21.14 -7.10
CA LEU A 49 54.95 20.20 -8.00
C LEU A 49 53.56 20.67 -8.43
N PHE A 50 52.96 21.60 -7.67
CA PHE A 50 51.64 22.15 -7.91
C PHE A 50 51.70 23.57 -8.47
N GLU A 51 52.84 23.99 -9.02
CA GLU A 51 52.92 25.27 -9.73
C GLU A 51 51.92 25.28 -10.89
N PRO A 52 51.09 26.33 -11.01
CA PRO A 52 50.09 26.40 -12.05
C PRO A 52 50.77 26.44 -13.43
N ARG A 53 50.16 25.75 -14.40
CA ARG A 53 50.60 25.85 -15.80
C ARG A 53 50.42 27.30 -16.27
N PRO A 54 51.30 27.81 -17.17
CA PRO A 54 51.06 29.09 -17.84
C PRO A 54 49.65 29.17 -18.42
N PRO A 55 49.05 30.36 -18.48
CA PRO A 55 47.70 30.55 -19.01
C PRO A 55 47.61 30.02 -20.43
N LEU A 56 46.52 29.34 -20.75
CA LEU A 56 46.30 28.79 -22.08
C LEU A 56 46.19 29.92 -23.10
N GLU A 57 46.78 29.71 -24.28
CA GLU A 57 46.56 30.59 -25.42
C GLU A 57 45.08 30.54 -25.83
N TYR A 58 44.45 31.71 -25.89
CA TYR A 58 43.07 31.82 -26.32
C TYR A 58 42.94 31.43 -27.80
N LYS A 59 42.05 30.48 -28.10
CA LYS A 59 41.57 30.19 -29.45
C LYS A 59 40.08 30.46 -29.53
N PRO A 60 39.60 31.12 -30.59
CA PRO A 60 38.18 31.38 -30.75
C PRO A 60 37.40 30.05 -30.83
N PRO A 61 36.16 29.99 -30.28
CA PRO A 61 35.31 28.82 -30.42
C PRO A 61 35.08 28.45 -31.89
N PRO A 62 35.03 27.15 -32.23
CA PRO A 62 34.77 26.72 -33.60
C PRO A 62 33.37 27.15 -34.05
N GLU A 63 33.27 27.68 -35.27
CA GLU A 63 31.98 28.08 -35.86
C GLU A 63 31.11 26.84 -36.13
N LYS A 64 29.86 26.87 -35.66
CA LYS A 64 28.89 25.80 -35.93
C LYS A 64 28.41 25.89 -37.37
N ARG A 65 28.58 24.81 -38.13
CA ARG A 65 28.03 24.70 -39.49
C ARG A 65 26.52 24.54 -39.45
N LYS A 66 25.82 25.12 -40.42
CA LYS A 66 24.38 24.89 -40.62
C LYS A 66 24.16 23.49 -41.21
N CYS A 67 23.12 22.79 -40.77
CA CYS A 67 22.68 21.55 -41.42
C CYS A 67 22.20 21.86 -42.85
N PRO A 68 22.30 20.90 -43.78
CA PRO A 68 21.65 21.00 -45.08
C PRO A 68 20.15 21.30 -44.94
N PRO A 69 19.54 21.99 -45.92
CA PRO A 69 18.10 22.27 -45.90
C PRO A 69 17.29 20.97 -45.98
N TYR A 70 16.08 20.97 -45.41
CA TYR A 70 15.17 19.84 -45.52
C TYR A 70 14.70 19.67 -46.97
N THR A 71 14.73 18.43 -47.45
CA THR A 71 14.16 18.02 -48.74
C THR A 71 12.84 17.28 -48.50
N GLY A 72 11.86 17.43 -49.40
CA GLY A 72 10.59 16.70 -49.33
C GLY A 72 10.72 15.20 -49.66
N MET A 73 9.71 14.42 -49.31
CA MET A 73 9.69 12.97 -49.56
C MET A 73 9.19 12.56 -50.95
N ALA A 74 8.79 13.52 -51.80
CA ALA A 74 8.16 13.24 -53.10
C ALA A 74 9.03 12.41 -54.06
N LEU A 75 10.37 12.53 -53.96
CA LEU A 75 11.32 11.76 -54.77
C LEU A 75 11.28 10.25 -54.51
N PHE A 76 10.71 9.83 -53.39
CA PHE A 76 10.69 8.43 -52.97
C PHE A 76 9.36 7.72 -53.25
N VAL A 77 8.35 8.43 -53.76
CA VAL A 77 7.03 7.87 -54.04
C VAL A 77 7.09 6.76 -55.09
N SER A 78 8.02 6.86 -56.05
CA SER A 78 8.28 5.83 -57.07
C SER A 78 8.85 4.52 -56.51
N ASN A 79 9.33 4.53 -55.26
CA ASN A 79 9.97 3.38 -54.64
C ASN A 79 9.03 2.60 -53.72
N PHE A 80 7.75 2.99 -53.62
CA PHE A 80 6.78 2.27 -52.81
C PHE A 80 6.32 1.01 -53.54
N ALA A 81 6.35 -0.12 -52.84
CA ALA A 81 5.86 -1.40 -53.36
C ALA A 81 4.35 -1.31 -53.64
N GLU A 82 3.93 -1.82 -54.80
CA GLU A 82 2.53 -1.87 -55.21
C GLU A 82 1.90 -3.23 -54.86
N PRO A 83 0.56 -3.32 -54.76
CA PRO A 83 -0.13 -4.60 -54.54
C PRO A 83 0.19 -5.59 -55.67
N GLY A 84 1.12 -6.52 -55.42
CA GLY A 84 1.60 -7.48 -56.40
C GLY A 84 3.12 -7.73 -56.32
N ASP A 85 3.87 -6.79 -55.75
CA ASP A 85 5.30 -6.94 -55.52
C ASP A 85 5.59 -7.89 -54.36
N PRO A 86 6.71 -8.65 -54.41
CA PRO A 86 7.09 -9.57 -53.32
C PRO A 86 7.39 -8.85 -52.00
N GLU A 87 7.72 -7.55 -52.06
CA GLU A 87 8.01 -6.71 -50.90
C GLU A 87 6.76 -5.99 -50.36
N TYR A 88 5.61 -6.13 -51.01
CA TYR A 88 4.37 -5.49 -50.58
C TYR A 88 3.81 -6.14 -49.31
N ALA A 89 3.87 -5.43 -48.20
CA ALA A 89 3.24 -5.83 -46.94
C ALA A 89 1.82 -5.25 -46.84
N PRO A 90 0.75 -6.07 -46.88
CA PRO A 90 -0.60 -5.57 -46.72
C PRO A 90 -0.79 -4.93 -45.34
N PRO A 91 -1.67 -3.92 -45.20
CA PRO A 91 -1.97 -3.30 -43.92
C PRO A 91 -2.40 -4.36 -42.90
N LYS A 92 -1.77 -4.36 -41.72
CA LYS A 92 -2.09 -5.32 -40.67
C LYS A 92 -3.53 -5.07 -40.20
N PRO A 93 -4.42 -6.08 -40.19
CA PRO A 93 -5.78 -5.90 -39.70
C PRO A 93 -5.75 -5.51 -38.22
N GLU A 94 -6.64 -4.58 -37.85
CA GLU A 94 -6.85 -4.21 -36.45
C GLU A 94 -7.53 -5.39 -35.73
N VAL A 95 -6.71 -6.21 -35.06
CA VAL A 95 -7.17 -7.32 -34.24
C VAL A 95 -7.19 -6.86 -32.79
N GLU A 96 -8.25 -7.19 -32.05
CA GLU A 96 -8.32 -6.95 -30.61
C GLU A 96 -7.08 -7.54 -29.92
N LEU A 97 -6.42 -6.73 -29.11
CA LEU A 97 -5.35 -7.22 -28.26
C LEU A 97 -5.93 -8.22 -27.24
N PRO A 98 -5.17 -9.23 -26.79
CA PRO A 98 -5.65 -10.19 -25.79
C PRO A 98 -6.21 -9.53 -24.52
N ALA A 99 -5.71 -8.34 -24.15
CA ALA A 99 -6.22 -7.55 -23.04
C ALA A 99 -7.65 -7.02 -23.30
N GLN A 100 -7.89 -6.42 -24.46
CA GLN A 100 -9.21 -5.92 -24.87
C GLN A 100 -10.25 -7.05 -24.92
N LYS A 101 -9.85 -8.23 -25.41
CA LYS A 101 -10.71 -9.42 -25.41
C LYS A 101 -11.10 -9.86 -23.99
N ARG A 102 -10.16 -9.81 -23.03
CA ARG A 102 -10.43 -10.16 -21.62
C ARG A 102 -11.40 -9.17 -20.97
N GLU A 103 -11.19 -7.87 -21.19
CA GLU A 103 -12.09 -6.82 -20.70
C GLU A 103 -13.51 -6.99 -21.25
N ARG A 104 -13.63 -7.27 -22.54
CA ARG A 104 -14.92 -7.57 -23.18
C ARG A 104 -15.62 -8.76 -22.53
N ILE A 105 -14.91 -9.86 -22.31
CA ILE A 105 -15.47 -11.06 -21.67
C ILE A 105 -15.87 -10.78 -20.22
N GLN A 106 -15.06 -10.01 -19.48
CA GLN A 106 -15.36 -9.65 -18.10
C GLN A 106 -16.62 -8.79 -18.02
N LYS A 107 -16.75 -7.79 -18.89
CA LYS A 107 -17.93 -6.94 -18.99
C LYS A 107 -19.19 -7.76 -19.30
N LEU A 108 -19.12 -8.64 -20.31
CA LEU A 108 -20.24 -9.53 -20.66
C LEU A 108 -20.62 -10.48 -19.52
N ARG A 109 -19.66 -10.97 -18.74
CA ARG A 109 -19.94 -11.81 -17.56
C ARG A 109 -20.60 -11.03 -16.44
N LEU A 110 -20.16 -9.78 -16.22
CA LEU A 110 -20.75 -8.90 -15.23
C LEU A 110 -22.19 -8.55 -15.59
N GLU A 111 -22.44 -8.15 -16.84
CA GLU A 111 -23.78 -7.84 -17.35
C GLU A 111 -24.73 -9.03 -17.19
N LYS A 112 -24.31 -10.24 -17.61
CA LYS A 112 -25.08 -11.47 -17.39
C LYS A 112 -25.32 -11.78 -15.92
N GLY A 113 -24.37 -11.45 -15.04
CA GLY A 113 -24.53 -11.60 -13.59
C GLY A 113 -25.60 -10.66 -13.03
N VAL A 114 -25.62 -9.41 -13.50
CA VAL A 114 -26.62 -8.40 -13.13
C VAL A 114 -28.01 -8.80 -13.63
N GLU A 115 -28.12 -9.26 -14.87
CA GLU A 115 -29.39 -9.74 -15.45
C GLU A 115 -29.99 -10.89 -14.62
N LYS A 116 -29.17 -11.91 -14.30
CA LYS A 116 -29.61 -13.04 -13.46
C LYS A 116 -30.06 -12.60 -12.08
N ALA A 117 -29.28 -11.74 -11.42
CA ALA A 117 -29.65 -11.21 -10.10
C ALA A 117 -30.97 -10.42 -10.15
N ALA A 118 -31.22 -9.66 -11.23
CA ALA A 118 -32.47 -8.94 -11.42
C ALA A 118 -33.66 -9.88 -11.68
N GLU A 119 -33.46 -10.98 -12.41
CA GLU A 119 -34.48 -12.02 -12.58
C GLU A 119 -34.80 -12.73 -11.27
N ASP A 120 -33.78 -13.07 -10.48
CA ASP A 120 -33.94 -13.76 -9.20
C ASP A 120 -34.65 -12.86 -8.18
N LEU A 121 -34.36 -11.55 -8.18
CA LEU A 121 -35.06 -10.57 -7.34
C LEU A 121 -36.55 -10.46 -7.69
N LYS A 122 -36.91 -10.55 -8.99
CA LYS A 122 -38.31 -10.55 -9.43
C LYS A 122 -39.07 -11.83 -9.02
N LYS A 123 -38.37 -12.96 -8.93
CA LYS A 123 -38.95 -14.26 -8.55
C LYS A 123 -39.08 -14.41 -7.02
N TYR A 124 -38.31 -13.64 -6.25
CA TYR A 124 -38.27 -13.76 -4.80
C TYR A 124 -39.50 -13.14 -4.13
N ASP A 125 -40.38 -13.99 -3.58
CA ASP A 125 -41.52 -13.58 -2.76
C ASP A 125 -41.45 -14.20 -1.36
N PRO A 126 -41.01 -13.43 -0.33
CA PRO A 126 -40.80 -13.94 1.02
C PRO A 126 -42.10 -14.36 1.72
N ASN A 127 -43.27 -13.92 1.24
CA ASN A 127 -44.56 -14.29 1.85
C ASN A 127 -45.05 -15.66 1.38
N SER A 128 -44.59 -16.10 0.21
CA SER A 128 -44.94 -17.40 -0.37
C SER A 128 -44.07 -18.55 0.15
N ASP A 129 -42.96 -18.22 0.81
CA ASP A 129 -41.96 -19.19 1.25
C ASP A 129 -42.46 -20.02 2.46
N PRO A 130 -42.54 -21.36 2.36
CA PRO A 130 -43.02 -22.21 3.47
C PRO A 130 -42.07 -22.21 4.69
N ASN A 131 -40.81 -21.83 4.46
CA ASN A 131 -39.80 -21.73 5.51
C ASN A 131 -39.90 -20.40 6.31
N ALA A 132 -40.47 -19.35 5.71
CA ALA A 132 -40.63 -18.04 6.33
C ALA A 132 -42.02 -17.94 6.96
N SER A 133 -42.18 -18.46 8.18
CA SER A 133 -43.45 -18.45 8.91
C SER A 133 -43.30 -17.83 10.29
N GLY A 134 -44.18 -16.88 10.62
CA GLY A 134 -44.21 -16.17 11.92
C GLY A 134 -44.36 -14.66 11.78
N ASP A 135 -44.17 -13.95 12.90
CA ASP A 135 -44.16 -12.48 12.94
C ASP A 135 -42.72 -11.97 12.64
N PRO A 136 -42.51 -11.14 11.61
CA PRO A 136 -41.18 -10.66 11.25
C PRO A 136 -40.53 -9.84 12.37
N TYR A 137 -41.32 -9.12 13.18
CA TYR A 137 -40.79 -8.29 14.28
C TYR A 137 -40.35 -9.09 15.50
N LYS A 138 -40.68 -10.38 15.54
CA LYS A 138 -40.31 -11.30 16.63
C LYS A 138 -39.33 -12.38 16.18
N THR A 139 -38.77 -12.24 14.98
CA THR A 139 -37.85 -13.23 14.40
C THR A 139 -36.44 -12.65 14.34
N LEU A 140 -35.48 -13.31 14.98
CA LEU A 140 -34.06 -12.95 14.95
C LEU A 140 -33.32 -13.82 13.94
N PHE A 141 -32.54 -13.18 13.07
CA PHE A 141 -31.63 -13.87 12.14
C PHE A 141 -30.22 -13.89 12.72
N VAL A 142 -29.69 -15.09 12.94
CA VAL A 142 -28.34 -15.29 13.48
C VAL A 142 -27.49 -15.98 12.42
N SER A 143 -26.40 -15.32 12.02
CA SER A 143 -25.45 -15.80 11.02
C SER A 143 -24.05 -15.97 11.63
N ARG A 144 -23.13 -16.60 10.86
CA ARG A 144 -21.73 -16.86 11.28
C ARG A 144 -21.60 -17.69 12.55
N LEU A 145 -22.49 -18.65 12.72
CA LEU A 145 -22.41 -19.62 13.81
C LEU A 145 -21.34 -20.66 13.50
N ASN A 146 -20.65 -21.15 14.54
CA ASN A 146 -19.74 -22.28 14.37
C ASN A 146 -20.54 -23.51 13.92
N TYR A 147 -20.05 -24.23 12.91
CA TYR A 147 -20.73 -25.38 12.29
C TYR A 147 -21.05 -26.49 13.28
N GLU A 148 -20.22 -26.68 14.32
CA GLU A 148 -20.41 -27.70 15.36
C GLU A 148 -21.43 -27.31 16.44
N SER A 149 -21.97 -26.08 16.40
CA SER A 149 -22.90 -25.61 17.41
C SER A 149 -24.25 -26.30 17.23
N THR A 150 -24.66 -27.11 18.20
CA THR A 150 -25.99 -27.73 18.18
C THR A 150 -27.08 -26.70 18.44
N GLU A 151 -28.30 -27.00 18.00
CA GLU A 151 -29.48 -26.14 18.24
C GLU A 151 -29.66 -25.86 19.74
N SER A 152 -29.50 -26.87 20.59
CA SER A 152 -29.69 -26.76 22.04
C SER A 152 -28.75 -25.76 22.70
N LYS A 153 -27.48 -25.69 22.26
CA LYS A 153 -26.53 -24.70 22.79
C LYS A 153 -27.04 -23.29 22.50
N ILE A 154 -27.43 -23.03 21.27
CA ILE A 154 -27.86 -21.70 20.84
C ILE A 154 -29.20 -21.35 21.49
N LYS A 155 -30.14 -22.29 21.54
CA LYS A 155 -31.41 -22.12 22.25
C LYS A 155 -31.19 -21.68 23.69
N ARG A 156 -30.28 -22.35 24.42
CA ARG A 156 -29.94 -22.02 25.81
C ARG A 156 -29.38 -20.60 25.96
N GLU A 157 -28.49 -20.17 25.07
CA GLU A 157 -27.94 -18.81 25.14
C GLU A 157 -29.02 -17.74 24.87
N PHE A 158 -29.90 -17.98 23.89
CA PHE A 158 -30.93 -17.02 23.50
C PHE A 158 -32.18 -17.04 24.39
N GLU A 159 -32.42 -18.11 25.13
CA GLU A 159 -33.52 -18.23 26.10
C GLU A 159 -33.39 -17.21 27.25
N SER A 160 -32.18 -16.72 27.52
CA SER A 160 -31.94 -15.63 28.47
C SER A 160 -32.66 -14.32 28.13
N TYR A 161 -32.93 -14.07 26.85
CA TYR A 161 -33.60 -12.85 26.37
C TYR A 161 -35.13 -13.00 26.29
N GLY A 162 -35.63 -14.23 26.39
CA GLY A 162 -37.06 -14.51 26.36
C GLY A 162 -37.40 -15.92 25.88
N PRO A 163 -38.66 -16.35 26.07
CA PRO A 163 -39.11 -17.66 25.63
C PRO A 163 -39.03 -17.79 24.10
N ILE A 164 -38.52 -18.91 23.61
CA ILE A 164 -38.39 -19.20 22.17
C ILE A 164 -39.58 -20.05 21.71
N LYS A 165 -40.33 -19.61 20.69
CA LYS A 165 -41.48 -20.35 20.12
C LYS A 165 -41.04 -21.42 19.12
N ARG A 166 -40.16 -21.05 18.20
CA ARG A 166 -39.73 -21.90 17.08
C ARG A 166 -38.30 -21.56 16.69
N VAL A 167 -37.54 -22.59 16.35
CA VAL A 167 -36.24 -22.45 15.71
C VAL A 167 -36.39 -22.92 14.26
N GLY A 168 -35.95 -22.08 13.33
CA GLY A 168 -35.88 -22.38 11.90
C GLY A 168 -34.42 -22.54 11.50
N TYR A 169 -34.15 -23.59 10.73
CA TYR A 169 -32.80 -23.92 10.29
C TYR A 169 -32.82 -24.06 8.77
N SER A 170 -32.05 -23.22 8.08
CA SER A 170 -31.86 -23.35 6.64
C SER A 170 -30.43 -23.80 6.36
N GLU A 171 -30.30 -25.02 5.83
CA GLU A 171 -29.04 -25.49 5.26
C GLU A 171 -28.87 -24.92 3.86
N HIS A 172 -28.09 -23.85 3.75
CA HIS A 172 -27.50 -23.49 2.47
C HIS A 172 -26.10 -24.09 2.39
N SER A 173 -25.92 -25.04 1.48
CA SER A 173 -24.69 -25.84 1.32
C SER A 173 -23.43 -25.03 0.98
N LEU A 174 -23.55 -23.74 0.65
CA LEU A 174 -22.46 -22.90 0.16
C LEU A 174 -22.22 -21.61 0.96
N ALA A 175 -23.20 -21.11 1.74
CA ALA A 175 -23.15 -19.76 2.35
C ALA A 175 -22.93 -19.76 3.86
N GLY A 176 -22.68 -20.92 4.46
CA GLY A 176 -22.69 -21.10 5.91
C GLY A 176 -24.11 -21.25 6.44
N SER A 177 -24.24 -21.92 7.59
CA SER A 177 -25.54 -22.16 8.22
C SER A 177 -26.11 -20.84 8.77
N VAL A 178 -27.30 -20.46 8.30
CA VAL A 178 -28.08 -19.35 8.87
C VAL A 178 -29.19 -19.96 9.70
N ARG A 179 -29.40 -19.43 10.91
CA ARG A 179 -30.45 -19.88 11.81
C ARG A 179 -31.40 -18.73 12.13
N SER A 180 -32.69 -19.02 12.11
CA SER A 180 -33.74 -18.08 12.50
C SER A 180 -34.38 -18.52 13.82
N TYR A 181 -34.60 -17.55 14.71
CA TYR A 181 -35.21 -17.78 16.02
C TYR A 181 -36.46 -16.94 16.14
N VAL A 182 -37.62 -17.57 16.36
CA VAL A 182 -38.87 -16.86 16.60
C VAL A 182 -39.10 -16.78 18.11
N MET A 183 -39.06 -15.57 18.64
CA MET A 183 -39.30 -15.30 20.06
C MET A 183 -40.81 -15.30 20.36
N ALA A 184 -41.19 -15.85 21.51
CA ALA A 184 -42.52 -15.65 22.05
C ALA A 184 -42.67 -14.19 22.46
N SER A 185 -43.75 -13.56 21.97
CA SER A 185 -44.25 -12.33 22.56
C SER A 185 -44.31 -12.51 24.07
N PRO A 186 -43.70 -11.62 24.89
CA PRO A 186 -43.92 -11.66 26.32
C PRO A 186 -45.44 -11.62 26.51
N SER A 187 -46.00 -12.69 27.07
CA SER A 187 -47.34 -12.59 27.61
C SER A 187 -47.25 -11.46 28.62
N LEU A 188 -48.09 -10.44 28.46
CA LEU A 188 -48.38 -9.49 29.53
C LEU A 188 -49.14 -10.25 30.64
N ALA A 189 -48.51 -11.28 31.21
CA ALA A 189 -48.75 -11.69 32.56
C ALA A 189 -47.91 -10.74 33.41
N LEU A 190 -48.35 -9.48 33.50
CA LEU A 190 -48.00 -8.64 34.63
C LEU A 190 -48.48 -9.41 35.84
N CYS A 191 -47.51 -10.10 36.44
CA CYS A 191 -47.56 -10.68 37.75
C CYS A 191 -48.06 -9.59 38.68
N SER A 192 -49.33 -9.71 39.08
CA SER A 192 -49.87 -8.98 40.21
C SER A 192 -49.12 -9.51 41.43
N ILE A 193 -48.13 -8.76 41.88
CA ILE A 193 -47.44 -9.02 43.15
C ILE A 193 -48.21 -8.20 44.23
N PRO A 194 -48.55 -8.78 45.39
CA PRO A 194 -49.14 -8.05 46.51
C PRO A 194 -48.20 -7.01 47.12
#